data_AF-A0A0X8E3W6-F1
#
_entry.id   AF-A0A0X8E3W6-F1
#
_cell.length_a   1.000
_cell.length_b   1.000
_cell.length_c   1.000
_cell.angle_alpha   90.00
_cell.angle_beta   90.00
_cell.angle_gamma   90.00
#
_symmetry.space_group_name_H-M   'P 1'
#
loop_
_entity.id
_entity.type
_entity.pdbx_description
1 polymer ?
#
loop_
_entity_poly.entity_id
_entity_poly.type
_entity_poly.pdbx_seq_one_letter_code
_entity_poly.pdbx_strand_id
1 'polypeptide(L)'
;MRGARASTAHAREFCAERGYSFRASLLNPPISGLLFRNPKNVVMRDVVDALSTDAPFLYARVSARGRPLRRLKLIMLPLPRPLPNMVLLSTTGNVLKRLGIALQESQRLGVEGDFHSVFTLYCPSAYEVDALYVFSPDLLGRIMDAAAGCDLEIVDNRLLIYAPAHAFSKPGQLAALVGLVAHLHEKFDRQTRRYRDERGSDAALEDPFLRAQLTATETRSEHGHVVGTHGRRLRTRTTAAQKAGIALAVILALCAAGYWAGMVVTALFGAG
;
A
#
# COMPACT_ATOMS: atom_id res chain seq x y z
N MET A 1 -11.07 -25.88 3.94
CA MET A 1 -9.96 -25.94 4.93
C MET A 1 -8.67 -26.59 4.39
N ARG A 2 -8.72 -27.57 3.46
CA ARG A 2 -7.52 -28.24 2.89
C ARG A 2 -6.49 -27.28 2.26
N GLY A 3 -6.91 -26.31 1.43
CA GLY A 3 -5.97 -25.38 0.78
C GLY A 3 -5.26 -24.38 1.71
N ALA A 4 -5.84 -24.08 2.88
CA ALA A 4 -5.21 -23.17 3.84
C ALA A 4 -4.01 -23.82 4.54
N ARG A 5 -4.17 -25.07 4.99
CA ARG A 5 -3.11 -25.86 5.63
C ARG A 5 -1.96 -26.17 4.68
N ALA A 6 -2.26 -26.56 3.43
CA ALA A 6 -1.25 -26.80 2.41
C ALA A 6 -0.42 -25.53 2.12
N SER A 7 -1.07 -24.37 2.00
CA SER A 7 -0.36 -23.10 1.79
C SER A 7 0.54 -22.69 2.96
N THR A 8 0.15 -23.01 4.20
CA THR A 8 0.98 -22.77 5.39
C THR A 8 2.19 -23.68 5.42
N ALA A 9 2.02 -24.97 5.09
CA ALA A 9 3.12 -25.93 5.01
C ALA A 9 4.16 -25.49 3.97
N HIS A 10 3.72 -25.15 2.76
CA HIS A 10 4.62 -24.67 1.70
C HIS A 10 5.42 -23.42 2.10
N ALA A 11 4.79 -22.45 2.76
CA ALA A 11 5.50 -21.24 3.20
C ALA A 11 6.55 -21.54 4.29
N ARG A 12 6.24 -22.48 5.20
CA ARG A 12 7.16 -22.90 6.25
C ARG A 12 8.36 -23.67 5.69
N GLU A 13 8.10 -24.61 4.80
CA GLU A 13 9.13 -25.39 4.11
C GLU A 13 10.05 -24.47 3.28
N PHE A 14 9.46 -23.55 2.53
CA PHE A 14 10.20 -22.54 1.78
C PHE A 14 11.14 -21.70 2.66
N CYS A 15 10.69 -21.34 3.87
CA CYS A 15 11.54 -20.64 4.83
C CYS A 15 12.68 -21.51 5.35
N ALA A 16 12.38 -22.77 5.71
CA ALA A 16 13.37 -23.72 6.22
C ALA A 16 14.47 -24.00 5.19
N GLU A 17 14.12 -24.19 3.91
CA GLU A 17 15.08 -24.42 2.82
C GLU A 17 16.04 -23.25 2.59
N ARG A 18 15.62 -22.02 2.88
CA ARG A 18 16.35 -20.78 2.55
C ARG A 18 16.91 -20.05 3.76
N GLY A 19 16.71 -20.59 4.97
CA GLY A 19 17.09 -19.91 6.21
C GLY A 19 16.30 -18.64 6.50
N TYR A 20 15.09 -18.50 5.95
CA TYR A 20 14.22 -17.35 6.22
C TYR A 20 13.44 -17.56 7.52
N SER A 21 12.97 -16.46 8.11
CA SER A 21 12.11 -16.50 9.30
C SER A 21 10.65 -16.71 8.90
N PHE A 22 9.95 -17.62 9.58
CA PHE A 22 8.51 -17.85 9.37
C PHE A 22 7.69 -17.36 10.55
N ARG A 23 6.61 -16.61 10.29
CA ARG A 23 5.60 -16.27 11.29
C ARG A 23 4.21 -16.68 10.81
N ALA A 24 3.47 -17.42 11.64
CA ALA A 24 2.16 -17.94 11.25
C ALA A 24 1.13 -16.82 11.00
N SER A 25 1.16 -15.77 11.82
CA SER A 25 0.18 -14.68 11.77
C SER A 25 0.74 -13.40 12.39
N LEU A 26 0.34 -12.26 11.83
CA LEU A 26 0.52 -10.92 12.39
C LEU A 26 -0.80 -10.15 12.27
N LEU A 27 -1.34 -9.71 13.42
CA LEU A 27 -2.58 -8.95 13.51
C LEU A 27 -2.24 -7.44 13.60
N ASN A 28 -3.01 -6.62 12.88
CA ASN A 28 -2.84 -5.16 12.83
C ASN A 28 -1.39 -4.75 12.52
N PRO A 29 -0.83 -5.21 11.38
CA PRO A 29 0.56 -4.92 11.04
C PRO A 29 0.80 -3.41 10.97
N PRO A 30 1.89 -2.88 11.55
CA PRO A 30 2.22 -1.45 11.55
C PRO A 30 2.84 -1.04 10.20
N ILE A 31 2.16 -1.33 9.10
CA ILE A 31 2.62 -1.05 7.74
C ILE A 31 1.87 0.18 7.23
N SER A 32 2.59 1.16 6.71
CA SER A 32 2.00 2.26 5.92
C SER A 32 1.58 1.74 4.55
N GLY A 33 0.50 2.27 3.98
CA GLY A 33 0.07 1.96 2.61
C GLY A 33 -1.44 2.12 2.44
N LEU A 34 -1.91 2.15 1.20
CA LEU A 34 -3.32 2.34 0.88
C LEU A 34 -4.21 1.26 1.51
N LEU A 35 -3.76 0.00 1.46
CA LEU A 35 -4.47 -1.11 2.10
C LEU A 35 -4.53 -1.00 3.63
N PHE A 36 -3.51 -0.37 4.22
CA PHE A 36 -3.25 -0.34 5.65
C PHE A 36 -3.61 0.98 6.32
N ARG A 37 -4.19 1.95 5.61
CA ARG A 37 -4.69 3.22 6.20
C ARG A 37 -5.56 3.03 7.43
N ASN A 38 -6.34 1.95 7.44
CA ASN A 38 -6.99 1.44 8.63
C ASN A 38 -6.52 0.00 8.85
N PRO A 39 -5.48 -0.21 9.68
CA PRO A 39 -4.90 -1.53 9.87
C PRO A 39 -5.74 -2.40 10.81
N LYS A 40 -6.79 -1.85 11.44
CA LYS A 40 -7.66 -2.60 12.35
C LYS A 40 -8.25 -3.82 11.65
N ASN A 41 -8.13 -4.97 12.30
CA ASN A 41 -8.60 -6.27 11.83
C ASN A 41 -7.92 -6.78 10.56
N VAL A 42 -6.80 -6.17 10.10
CA VAL A 42 -5.96 -6.76 9.06
C VAL A 42 -5.12 -7.87 9.67
N VAL A 43 -5.09 -9.02 9.00
CA VAL A 43 -4.28 -10.18 9.40
C VAL A 43 -3.40 -10.56 8.23
N MET A 44 -2.10 -10.52 8.44
CA MET A 44 -1.10 -11.17 7.59
C MET A 44 -0.91 -12.61 8.09
N ARG A 45 -0.98 -13.60 7.20
CA ARG A 45 -0.77 -15.02 7.50
C ARG A 45 0.35 -15.58 6.65
N ASP A 46 1.02 -16.59 7.20
CA ASP A 46 2.13 -17.29 6.56
C ASP A 46 3.20 -16.31 6.10
N VAL A 47 3.63 -15.47 7.05
CA VAL A 47 4.61 -14.43 6.81
C VAL A 47 5.96 -15.10 6.61
N VAL A 48 6.50 -14.94 5.41
CA VAL A 48 7.88 -15.23 5.05
C VAL A 48 8.67 -13.95 5.27
N ASP A 49 9.67 -14.00 6.14
CA ASP A 49 10.49 -12.88 6.54
C ASP A 49 11.95 -13.13 6.13
N ALA A 50 12.37 -12.42 5.08
CA ALA A 50 13.70 -12.49 4.48
C ALA A 50 14.41 -11.13 4.58
N LEU A 51 14.07 -10.30 5.57
CA LEU A 51 14.62 -8.95 5.72
C LEU A 51 16.12 -8.92 6.05
N SER A 52 16.70 -10.03 6.51
CA SER A 52 18.13 -10.16 6.82
C SER A 52 18.98 -10.67 5.65
N THR A 53 18.43 -10.68 4.43
CA THR A 53 19.10 -11.19 3.22
C THR A 53 19.56 -10.05 2.32
N ASP A 54 20.42 -10.35 1.34
CA ASP A 54 20.91 -9.37 0.36
C ASP A 54 19.80 -8.80 -0.53
N ALA A 55 18.68 -9.52 -0.68
CA ALA A 55 17.50 -9.07 -1.40
C ALA A 55 16.30 -9.06 -0.44
N PRO A 56 16.23 -8.09 0.49
CA PRO A 56 15.31 -8.13 1.60
C PRO A 56 13.84 -8.03 1.16
N PHE A 57 12.99 -8.90 1.70
CA PHE A 57 11.55 -8.81 1.49
C PHE A 57 10.73 -9.47 2.62
N LEU A 58 9.46 -9.08 2.69
CA LEU A 58 8.40 -9.85 3.34
C LEU A 58 7.41 -10.35 2.30
N TYR A 59 6.90 -11.55 2.49
CA TYR A 59 5.73 -12.06 1.78
C TYR A 59 4.68 -12.52 2.79
N ALA A 60 3.40 -12.19 2.55
CA ALA A 60 2.31 -12.68 3.36
C ALA A 60 0.99 -12.78 2.60
N ARG A 61 0.10 -13.65 3.08
CA ARG A 61 -1.32 -13.62 2.71
C ARG A 61 -2.04 -12.60 3.56
N VAL A 62 -2.75 -11.66 2.95
CA VAL A 62 -3.49 -10.62 3.68
C VAL A 62 -4.99 -10.88 3.61
N SER A 63 -5.64 -10.69 4.74
CA SER A 63 -7.10 -10.67 4.87
C SER A 63 -7.51 -9.63 5.89
N ALA A 64 -8.75 -9.18 5.87
CA ALA A 64 -9.31 -8.44 7.00
C ALA A 64 -10.68 -8.94 7.41
N ARG A 65 -10.95 -8.95 8.72
CA ARG A 65 -12.28 -9.26 9.25
C ARG A 65 -13.21 -8.06 9.03
N GLY A 66 -14.43 -8.32 8.58
CA GLY A 66 -15.43 -7.27 8.32
C GLY A 66 -15.17 -6.41 7.08
N ARG A 67 -14.20 -6.77 6.24
CA ARG A 67 -13.91 -6.09 4.97
C ARG A 67 -13.89 -7.09 3.81
N PRO A 68 -14.18 -6.66 2.57
CA PRO A 68 -14.05 -7.50 1.38
C PRO A 68 -12.58 -7.76 0.98
N LEU A 69 -11.68 -7.89 1.96
CA LEU A 69 -10.27 -8.17 1.79
C LEU A 69 -10.02 -9.67 1.99
N ARG A 70 -10.04 -10.45 0.91
CA ARG A 70 -9.92 -11.91 0.99
C ARG A 70 -8.68 -12.44 0.27
N ARG A 71 -7.67 -12.82 1.08
CA ARG A 71 -6.55 -13.71 0.70
C ARG A 71 -5.68 -13.19 -0.44
N LEU A 72 -5.55 -11.87 -0.60
CA LEU A 72 -4.54 -11.32 -1.52
C LEU A 72 -3.13 -11.65 -1.02
N LYS A 73 -2.14 -11.52 -1.89
CA LYS A 73 -0.73 -11.64 -1.49
C LYS A 73 -0.12 -10.25 -1.41
N LEU A 74 0.64 -10.03 -0.34
CA LEU A 74 1.45 -8.84 -0.15
C LEU A 74 2.90 -9.26 -0.26
N ILE A 75 3.65 -8.54 -1.08
CA ILE A 75 5.11 -8.53 -1.05
C ILE A 75 5.54 -7.14 -0.64
N MET A 76 6.49 -7.04 0.27
CA MET A 76 7.02 -5.77 0.74
C MET A 76 8.54 -5.81 0.65
N LEU A 77 9.12 -4.83 -0.02
CA LEU A 77 10.55 -4.65 -0.13
C LEU A 77 10.92 -3.31 0.52
N PRO A 78 11.95 -3.25 1.39
CA PRO A 78 12.50 -1.98 1.83
C PRO A 78 13.23 -1.30 0.66
N LEU A 79 13.16 0.02 0.63
CA LEU A 79 13.84 0.89 -0.31
C LEU A 79 14.98 1.61 0.42
N PRO A 80 16.09 1.94 -0.27
CA PRO A 80 17.24 2.57 0.37
C PRO A 80 16.94 3.98 0.90
N ARG A 81 15.89 4.62 0.36
CA ARG A 81 15.47 5.97 0.74
C ARG A 81 13.95 6.10 0.75
N PRO A 82 13.41 7.04 1.55
CA PRO A 82 12.01 7.44 1.44
C PRO A 82 11.71 8.09 0.09
N LEU A 83 10.59 7.71 -0.50
CA LEU A 83 10.11 8.21 -1.80
C LEU A 83 8.68 8.75 -1.67
N PRO A 84 8.26 9.66 -2.57
CA PRO A 84 6.87 10.10 -2.64
C PRO A 84 5.92 8.91 -2.84
N ASN A 85 4.70 9.03 -2.32
CA ASN A 85 3.72 7.96 -2.41
C ASN A 85 3.19 7.87 -3.83
N MET A 86 3.65 6.85 -4.56
CA MET A 86 3.29 6.62 -5.95
C MET A 86 2.67 5.24 -6.10
N VAL A 87 1.74 5.09 -7.04
CA VAL A 87 1.02 3.84 -7.24
C VAL A 87 0.94 3.50 -8.71
N LEU A 88 1.26 2.26 -9.04
CA LEU A 88 0.92 1.64 -10.33
C LEU A 88 -0.27 0.73 -10.12
N LEU A 89 -1.43 1.11 -10.66
CA LEU A 89 -2.60 0.25 -10.69
C LEU A 89 -2.61 -0.58 -11.96
N SER A 90 -2.57 -1.91 -11.82
CA SER A 90 -2.69 -2.85 -12.94
C SER A 90 -4.08 -2.75 -13.57
N THR A 91 -4.17 -2.77 -14.89
CA THR A 91 -5.45 -2.78 -15.62
C THR A 91 -6.18 -4.12 -15.46
N THR A 92 -5.43 -5.22 -15.35
CA THR A 92 -5.97 -6.59 -15.27
C THR A 92 -6.18 -7.05 -13.82
N GLY A 93 -5.17 -6.90 -12.97
CA GLY A 93 -5.18 -7.32 -11.57
C GLY A 93 -6.04 -6.44 -10.68
N ASN A 94 -5.86 -5.11 -10.81
CA ASN A 94 -6.60 -4.02 -10.16
C ASN A 94 -7.07 -4.31 -8.72
N VAL A 95 -6.19 -4.89 -7.91
CA VAL A 95 -6.48 -5.40 -6.56
C VAL A 95 -6.99 -4.30 -5.63
N LEU A 96 -6.30 -3.17 -5.55
CA LEU A 96 -6.67 -2.01 -4.74
C LEU A 96 -8.03 -1.45 -5.17
N LYS A 97 -8.27 -1.34 -6.48
CA LYS A 97 -9.54 -0.87 -7.02
C LYS A 97 -10.69 -1.82 -6.65
N ARG A 98 -10.50 -3.14 -6.75
CA ARG A 98 -11.48 -4.15 -6.31
C ARG A 98 -11.79 -4.10 -4.82
N LEU A 99 -10.87 -3.56 -4.02
CA LEU A 99 -11.05 -3.34 -2.58
C LEU A 99 -11.74 -2.00 -2.26
N GLY A 100 -12.18 -1.25 -3.27
CA GLY A 100 -12.85 0.04 -3.09
C GLY A 100 -11.91 1.20 -2.83
N ILE A 101 -10.60 1.03 -3.05
CA ILE A 101 -9.63 2.12 -2.99
C ILE A 101 -9.68 2.85 -4.33
N ALA A 102 -10.22 4.07 -4.30
CA ALA A 102 -10.28 4.95 -5.46
C ALA A 102 -9.37 6.16 -5.25
N LEU A 103 -8.33 6.27 -6.05
CA LEU A 103 -7.41 7.41 -6.07
C LEU A 103 -8.06 8.61 -6.77
N GLN A 104 -7.61 9.82 -6.45
CA GLN A 104 -8.08 11.02 -7.14
C GLN A 104 -7.54 11.07 -8.57
N GLU A 105 -8.39 11.38 -9.55
CA GLU A 105 -7.97 11.40 -10.97
C GLU A 105 -7.00 12.55 -11.29
N SER A 106 -7.06 13.66 -10.53
CA SER A 106 -6.09 14.75 -10.63
C SER A 106 -4.66 14.34 -10.26
N GLN A 107 -4.49 13.14 -9.72
CA GLN A 107 -3.20 12.56 -9.34
C GLN A 107 -2.73 11.50 -10.34
N ARG A 108 -3.49 11.27 -11.41
CA ARG A 108 -3.12 10.35 -12.48
C ARG A 108 -2.06 11.00 -13.36
N LEU A 109 -0.97 10.30 -13.59
CA LEU A 109 0.10 10.75 -14.46
C LEU A 109 0.11 9.93 -15.76
N GLY A 110 0.15 10.65 -16.88
CA GLY A 110 0.41 10.10 -18.20
C GLY A 110 1.88 9.66 -18.32
N VAL A 111 2.13 8.50 -18.90
CA VAL A 111 3.45 7.96 -19.18
C VAL A 111 3.48 7.54 -20.65
N GLU A 112 4.58 7.82 -21.33
CA GLU A 112 4.71 7.52 -22.77
C GLU A 112 4.70 6.01 -23.07
N GLY A 113 4.40 5.68 -24.33
CA GLY A 113 4.40 4.31 -24.84
C GLY A 113 3.12 3.53 -24.52
N ASP A 114 3.25 2.20 -24.55
CA ASP A 114 2.16 1.24 -24.33
C ASP A 114 1.88 0.97 -22.84
N PHE A 115 2.62 1.60 -21.93
CA PHE A 115 2.50 1.41 -20.48
C PHE A 115 1.06 1.56 -19.98
N HIS A 116 0.31 2.52 -20.53
CA HIS A 116 -1.07 2.78 -20.18
C HIS A 116 -2.04 1.62 -20.43
N SER A 117 -1.68 0.68 -21.31
CA SER A 117 -2.48 -0.52 -21.55
C SER A 117 -2.38 -1.52 -20.38
N VAL A 118 -1.27 -1.51 -19.64
CA VAL A 118 -0.99 -2.44 -18.54
C VAL A 118 -1.19 -1.78 -17.17
N PHE A 119 -0.85 -0.49 -17.05
CA PHE A 119 -0.84 0.22 -15.78
C PHE A 119 -1.38 1.64 -15.87
N THR A 120 -1.93 2.12 -14.75
CA THR A 120 -2.15 3.54 -14.50
C THR A 120 -1.24 4.01 -13.38
N LEU A 121 -0.39 5.00 -13.66
CA LEU A 121 0.46 5.65 -12.66
C LEU A 121 -0.31 6.77 -11.94
N TYR A 122 -0.20 6.79 -10.62
CA TYR A 122 -0.65 7.87 -9.76
C TYR A 122 0.52 8.40 -8.92
N CYS A 123 0.63 9.72 -8.79
CA CYS A 123 1.58 10.40 -7.93
C CYS A 123 0.94 11.62 -7.23
N PRO A 124 1.53 12.13 -6.14
CA PRO A 124 1.05 13.35 -5.51
C PRO A 124 1.19 14.53 -6.48
N SER A 125 0.29 15.50 -6.39
CA SER A 125 0.41 16.74 -7.18
C SER A 125 1.73 17.44 -6.83
N ALA A 126 2.41 17.99 -7.84
CA ALA A 126 3.74 18.58 -7.76
C ALA A 126 4.92 17.59 -7.59
N TYR A 127 4.66 16.28 -7.71
CA TYR A 127 5.67 15.21 -7.71
C TYR A 127 5.69 14.43 -9.04
N GLU A 128 5.17 15.01 -10.12
CA GLU A 128 5.11 14.37 -11.43
C GLU A 128 6.53 14.13 -11.98
N VAL A 129 7.42 15.11 -11.84
CA VAL A 129 8.83 15.00 -12.24
C VAL A 129 9.55 13.93 -11.42
N ASP A 130 9.34 13.90 -10.10
CA ASP A 130 9.87 12.87 -9.22
C ASP A 130 9.38 11.47 -9.61
N ALA A 131 8.12 11.35 -10.03
CA ALA A 131 7.56 10.09 -10.52
C ALA A 131 8.21 9.64 -11.82
N LEU A 132 8.45 10.53 -12.78
CA LEU A 132 9.18 10.20 -14.02
C LEU A 132 10.65 9.85 -13.76
N TYR A 133 11.27 10.48 -12.75
CA TYR A 133 12.63 10.12 -12.31
C TYR A 133 12.68 8.70 -11.74
N VAL A 134 11.74 8.34 -10.85
CA VAL A 134 11.68 7.00 -10.25
C VAL A 134 11.30 5.96 -11.30
N PHE A 135 10.24 6.21 -12.06
CA PHE A 135 9.70 5.32 -13.08
C PHE A 135 10.32 5.57 -14.44
N SER A 136 11.63 5.35 -14.53
CA SER A 136 12.33 5.35 -15.82
C SER A 136 11.75 4.29 -16.77
N PRO A 137 11.87 4.47 -18.11
CA PRO A 137 11.37 3.50 -19.07
C PRO A 137 11.89 2.07 -18.87
N ASP A 138 13.17 1.89 -18.48
CA ASP A 138 13.75 0.55 -18.18
C ASP A 138 13.08 -0.10 -16.96
N LEU A 139 12.79 0.68 -15.92
CA LEU A 139 12.08 0.15 -14.74
C LEU A 139 10.64 -0.22 -15.10
N LEU A 140 9.96 0.60 -15.89
CA LEU A 140 8.57 0.36 -16.29
C LEU A 140 8.43 -0.89 -17.15
N GLY A 141 9.29 -1.07 -18.16
CA GLY A 141 9.29 -2.29 -18.99
C GLY A 141 9.47 -3.55 -18.14
N ARG A 142 10.36 -3.50 -17.15
CA ARG A 142 10.57 -4.63 -16.22
C ARG A 142 9.37 -4.89 -15.32
N ILE A 143 8.72 -3.84 -14.82
CA ILE A 143 7.50 -4.00 -14.03
C ILE A 143 6.37 -4.59 -14.89
N MET A 144 6.27 -4.21 -16.17
CA MET A 144 5.35 -4.82 -17.13
C MET A 144 5.62 -6.32 -17.27
N ASP A 145 6.86 -6.72 -17.53
CA ASP A 145 7.20 -8.13 -17.72
C ASP A 145 6.94 -8.97 -16.47
N ALA A 146 7.29 -8.43 -15.31
CA ALA A 146 7.42 -9.23 -14.09
C ALA A 146 6.21 -9.09 -13.13
N ALA A 147 5.42 -8.02 -13.25
CA ALA A 147 4.37 -7.68 -12.30
C ALA A 147 3.08 -7.10 -12.93
N ALA A 148 2.86 -7.22 -14.25
CA ALA A 148 1.68 -6.70 -14.95
C ALA A 148 0.31 -6.97 -14.28
N GLY A 149 0.17 -8.08 -13.55
CA GLY A 149 -1.07 -8.47 -12.85
C GLY A 149 -1.18 -8.00 -11.39
N CYS A 150 -0.25 -7.18 -10.90
CA CYS A 150 -0.17 -6.73 -9.52
C CYS A 150 -0.29 -5.22 -9.43
N ASP A 151 -0.86 -4.69 -8.34
CA ASP A 151 -0.74 -3.26 -8.06
C ASP A 151 0.52 -3.01 -7.25
N LEU A 152 1.26 -1.95 -7.57
CA LEU A 152 2.46 -1.54 -6.84
C LEU A 152 2.21 -0.22 -6.13
N GLU A 153 2.69 -0.08 -4.90
CA GLU A 153 2.66 1.15 -4.13
C GLU A 153 4.04 1.41 -3.53
N ILE A 154 4.62 2.57 -3.85
CA ILE A 154 5.75 3.13 -3.12
C ILE A 154 5.16 3.96 -1.99
N VAL A 155 5.59 3.72 -0.75
CA VAL A 155 5.15 4.50 0.42
C VAL A 155 6.24 4.53 1.47
N ASP A 156 6.57 5.74 1.93
CA ASP A 156 7.72 5.96 2.82
C ASP A 156 8.97 5.33 2.19
N ASN A 157 9.64 4.41 2.87
CA ASN A 157 10.83 3.69 2.41
C ASN A 157 10.53 2.25 1.97
N ARG A 158 9.35 1.99 1.37
CA ARG A 158 8.92 0.64 1.02
C ARG A 158 8.24 0.60 -0.33
N LEU A 159 8.46 -0.50 -1.04
CA LEU A 159 7.65 -0.93 -2.18
C LEU A 159 6.72 -2.05 -1.71
N LEU A 160 5.42 -1.85 -1.88
CA LEU A 160 4.37 -2.81 -1.63
C LEU A 160 3.84 -3.33 -2.97
N ILE A 161 3.72 -4.64 -3.09
CA ILE A 161 3.13 -5.31 -4.25
C ILE A 161 1.90 -6.06 -3.78
N TYR A 162 0.75 -5.66 -4.31
CA TYR A 162 -0.55 -6.27 -4.04
C TYR A 162 -0.90 -7.21 -5.19
N ALA A 163 -0.76 -8.51 -4.96
CA ALA A 163 -1.06 -9.53 -5.96
C ALA A 163 -2.40 -10.22 -5.68
N PRO A 164 -3.12 -10.64 -6.74
CA PRO A 164 -4.35 -11.42 -6.60
C PRO A 164 -4.16 -12.71 -5.79
N ALA A 165 -5.23 -13.25 -5.22
CA ALA A 165 -5.18 -14.43 -4.36
C ALA A 165 -4.60 -15.69 -5.03
N HIS A 166 -4.70 -15.79 -6.36
CA HIS A 166 -4.18 -16.91 -7.15
C HIS A 166 -2.68 -16.78 -7.45
N ALA A 167 -2.08 -15.60 -7.26
CA ALA A 167 -0.65 -15.40 -7.44
C ALA A 167 0.15 -16.17 -6.37
N PHE A 168 1.34 -16.63 -6.74
CA PHE A 168 2.32 -17.27 -5.84
C PHE A 168 1.71 -18.35 -4.92
N SER A 169 0.83 -19.19 -5.48
CA SER A 169 0.06 -20.19 -4.74
C SER A 169 0.41 -21.63 -5.11
N LYS A 170 1.13 -21.85 -6.21
CA LYS A 170 1.62 -23.16 -6.64
C LYS A 170 3.07 -23.41 -6.16
N PRO A 171 3.48 -24.67 -5.97
CA PRO A 171 4.89 -25.02 -5.76
C PRO A 171 5.78 -24.39 -6.85
N GLY A 172 6.99 -23.96 -6.49
CA GLY A 172 7.92 -23.27 -7.40
C GLY A 172 7.63 -21.78 -7.65
N GLN A 173 6.38 -21.31 -7.49
CA GLN A 173 6.08 -19.88 -7.69
C GLN A 173 6.70 -18.97 -6.62
N LEU A 174 6.90 -19.47 -5.39
CA LEU A 174 7.65 -18.73 -4.37
C LEU A 174 9.13 -18.59 -4.73
N ALA A 175 9.73 -19.55 -5.45
CA ALA A 175 11.09 -19.40 -5.96
C ALA A 175 11.16 -18.34 -7.06
N ALA A 176 10.17 -18.33 -7.98
CA ALA A 176 10.06 -17.26 -8.99
C ALA A 176 9.87 -15.88 -8.35
N LEU A 177 9.15 -15.80 -7.22
CA LEU A 177 9.02 -14.56 -6.45
C LEU A 177 10.37 -14.05 -5.95
N VAL A 178 11.29 -14.92 -5.52
CA VAL A 178 12.64 -14.49 -5.08
C VAL A 178 13.39 -13.82 -6.23
N GLY A 179 13.33 -14.39 -7.44
CA GLY A 179 13.94 -13.79 -8.62
C GLY A 179 13.33 -12.41 -8.94
N LEU A 180 12.00 -12.30 -8.88
CA LEU A 180 11.29 -11.02 -9.03
C LEU A 180 11.75 -10.00 -7.98
N VAL A 181 11.81 -10.40 -6.71
CA VAL A 181 12.21 -9.53 -5.60
C VAL A 181 13.64 -9.06 -5.76
N ALA A 182 14.58 -9.96 -6.01
CA ALA A 182 15.99 -9.62 -6.17
C ALA A 182 16.18 -8.61 -7.31
N HIS A 183 15.50 -8.84 -8.43
CA HIS A 183 15.55 -7.96 -9.59
C HIS A 183 14.94 -6.58 -9.32
N LEU A 184 13.76 -6.52 -8.69
CA LEU A 184 13.14 -5.25 -8.30
C LEU A 184 14.00 -4.51 -7.28
N HIS A 185 14.53 -5.21 -6.27
CA HIS A 185 15.40 -4.62 -5.25
C HIS A 185 16.63 -3.96 -5.87
N GLU A 186 17.35 -4.67 -6.75
CA GLU A 186 18.55 -4.13 -7.42
C GLU A 186 18.22 -2.92 -8.30
N LYS A 187 17.08 -2.94 -9.00
CA LYS A 187 16.67 -1.83 -9.85
C LYS A 187 16.24 -0.61 -9.05
N PHE A 188 15.42 -0.80 -8.03
CA PHE A 188 15.00 0.29 -7.14
C PHE A 188 16.19 0.85 -6.36
N ASP A 189 17.12 0.02 -5.89
CA ASP A 189 18.33 0.51 -5.23
C ASP A 189 19.12 1.44 -6.16
N ARG A 190 19.51 0.93 -7.33
CA ARG A 190 20.27 1.71 -8.31
C ARG A 190 19.57 3.00 -8.73
N GLN A 191 18.26 2.97 -8.96
CA GLN A 191 17.49 4.12 -9.44
C GLN A 191 17.24 5.17 -8.35
N THR A 192 17.06 4.74 -7.09
CA THR A 192 16.54 5.62 -6.03
C THR A 192 17.56 5.96 -4.96
N ARG A 193 18.73 5.32 -4.94
CA ARG A 193 19.80 5.57 -3.96
C ARG A 193 20.33 7.01 -3.98
N ARG A 194 20.16 7.73 -5.10
CA ARG A 194 20.53 9.15 -5.22
C ARG A 194 19.35 10.11 -5.08
N TYR A 195 18.12 9.60 -4.92
CA TYR A 195 16.95 10.45 -4.77
C TYR A 195 17.06 11.31 -3.51
N ARG A 196 16.66 12.57 -3.64
CA ARG A 196 16.54 13.54 -2.55
C ARG A 196 15.40 14.48 -2.91
N ASP A 197 14.47 14.66 -1.98
CA ASP A 197 13.42 15.67 -2.10
C ASP A 197 13.88 16.94 -1.38
N GLU A 198 14.11 18.00 -2.16
CA GLU A 198 14.53 19.30 -1.65
C GLU A 198 13.43 19.97 -0.82
N ARG A 199 12.16 19.64 -1.10
CA ARG A 199 10.98 20.19 -0.42
C ARG A 199 10.86 19.69 1.01
N GLY A 200 11.43 18.53 1.32
CA GLY A 200 11.46 17.97 2.67
C GLY A 200 12.46 18.66 3.59
N SER A 201 13.58 19.17 3.05
CA SER A 201 14.50 20.03 3.80
C SER A 201 13.89 21.39 4.10
N ASP A 202 13.19 22.01 3.14
CA ASP A 202 12.59 23.33 3.33
C ASP A 202 11.50 23.31 4.40
N ALA A 203 10.63 22.29 4.39
CA ALA A 203 9.63 22.12 5.44
C ALA A 203 10.24 21.87 6.83
N ALA A 204 11.43 21.27 6.90
CA ALA A 204 12.16 21.07 8.15
C ALA A 204 12.88 22.34 8.63
N LEU A 205 13.22 23.25 7.73
CA LEU A 205 13.82 24.56 8.03
C LEU A 205 12.81 25.61 8.50
N GLU A 206 11.53 25.45 8.13
CA GLU A 206 10.41 26.30 8.57
C GLU A 206 9.95 26.02 10.02
N ASP A 207 10.29 24.86 10.60
CA ASP A 207 9.99 24.53 12.00
C ASP A 207 11.13 25.00 12.92
N PRO A 208 10.91 26.01 13.79
CA PRO A 208 11.96 26.56 14.65
C PRO A 208 12.57 25.54 15.63
N PHE A 209 11.77 24.56 16.08
CA PHE A 209 12.23 23.53 17.01
C PHE A 209 13.04 22.45 16.31
N LEU A 210 12.61 22.05 15.11
CA LEU A 210 13.34 21.07 14.29
C LEU A 210 14.66 21.68 13.79
N ARG A 211 14.67 22.96 13.42
CA ARG A 211 15.88 23.73 13.09
C ARG A 211 16.87 23.75 14.26
N ALA A 212 16.42 23.97 15.50
CA ALA A 212 17.28 23.94 16.68
C ALA A 212 17.89 22.55 16.93
N GLN A 213 17.13 21.48 16.69
CA GLN A 213 17.59 20.10 16.79
C GLN A 213 18.60 19.71 15.70
N LEU A 214 18.36 20.16 14.46
CA LEU A 214 19.26 19.95 13.32
C LEU A 214 20.58 20.71 13.49
N THR A 215 20.55 21.90 14.09
CA THR A 215 21.76 22.72 14.33
C THR A 215 22.59 22.19 15.50
N ALA A 216 21.96 21.52 16.47
CA ALA A 216 22.65 20.96 17.64
C ALA A 216 23.31 19.58 17.38
N THR A 217 22.99 18.92 16.27
CA THR A 217 23.41 17.54 15.98
C THR A 217 24.25 17.48 14.70
N GLU A 218 25.46 18.02 14.72
CA GLU A 218 26.47 17.87 13.65
C GLU A 218 27.09 16.45 13.58
N THR A 219 26.38 15.43 14.04
CA THR A 219 26.79 14.03 13.85
C THR A 219 26.01 13.44 12.68
N ARG A 220 26.59 13.58 11.49
CA ARG A 220 26.36 12.78 10.27
C ARG A 220 25.69 11.43 10.58
N SER A 221 24.41 11.32 10.30
CA SER A 221 23.66 10.06 10.36
C SER A 221 22.48 10.15 9.42
N GLU A 222 22.11 9.01 8.85
CA GLU A 222 21.17 8.74 7.76
C GLU A 222 19.70 9.21 8.01
N HIS A 223 19.47 10.17 8.91
CA HIS A 223 18.18 10.61 9.44
C HIS A 223 17.56 11.81 8.71
N GLY A 224 18.08 12.25 7.55
CA GLY A 224 17.67 13.53 6.93
C GLY A 224 16.82 13.46 5.66
N HIS A 225 16.51 12.27 5.13
CA HIS A 225 15.77 12.15 3.87
C HIS A 225 14.27 12.10 4.13
N VAL A 226 13.65 13.27 4.22
CA VAL A 226 12.20 13.39 4.37
C VAL A 226 11.60 13.80 3.02
N VAL A 227 10.50 13.17 2.64
CA VAL A 227 9.67 13.64 1.52
C VAL A 227 8.76 14.73 2.06
N GLY A 228 8.61 15.83 1.33
CA GLY A 228 7.73 16.93 1.68
C GLY A 228 6.31 16.45 1.97
N THR A 229 5.60 17.14 2.87
CA THR A 229 4.30 16.70 3.43
C THR A 229 3.27 16.32 2.36
N HIS A 230 3.22 17.10 1.27
CA HIS A 230 2.34 16.85 0.13
C HIS A 230 2.69 15.59 -0.68
N GLY A 231 3.94 15.15 -0.67
CA GLY A 231 4.41 13.96 -1.38
C GLY A 231 4.18 12.66 -0.61
N ARG A 232 3.90 12.73 0.69
CA ARG A 232 3.90 11.54 1.55
C ARG A 232 2.71 10.62 1.30
N ARG A 233 1.55 11.11 0.87
CA ARG A 233 0.34 10.27 0.72
C ARG A 233 -0.52 10.75 -0.44
N LEU A 234 -0.93 9.83 -1.30
CA LEU A 234 -1.98 10.07 -2.29
C LEU A 234 -3.31 10.39 -1.61
N ARG A 235 -4.20 11.09 -2.30
CA ARG A 235 -5.56 11.32 -1.82
C ARG A 235 -6.48 10.27 -2.44
N THR A 236 -7.49 9.89 -1.68
CA THR A 236 -8.54 8.97 -2.14
C THR A 236 -9.84 9.74 -2.25
N ARG A 237 -10.70 9.31 -3.17
CA ARG A 237 -12.08 9.82 -3.29
C ARG A 237 -13.08 8.77 -2.82
N THR A 238 -14.22 9.25 -2.34
CA THR A 238 -15.35 8.39 -2.01
C THR A 238 -15.96 7.81 -3.28
N THR A 239 -16.11 6.49 -3.32
CA THR A 239 -16.72 5.78 -4.47
C THR A 239 -18.23 6.00 -4.53
N ALA A 240 -18.86 5.82 -5.69
CA ALA A 240 -20.32 5.96 -5.84
C ALA A 240 -21.11 5.02 -4.91
N ALA A 241 -20.64 3.77 -4.76
CA ALA A 241 -21.23 2.81 -3.83
C ALA A 241 -21.14 3.26 -2.37
N GLN A 242 -20.00 3.85 -1.97
CA GLN A 242 -19.86 4.43 -0.63
C GLN A 242 -20.78 5.65 -0.43
N LYS A 243 -20.90 6.52 -1.44
CA LYS A 243 -21.84 7.65 -1.39
C LYS A 243 -23.28 7.18 -1.23
N ALA A 244 -23.71 6.18 -2.00
CA ALA A 244 -25.04 5.59 -1.89
C ALA A 244 -25.29 4.97 -0.51
N GLY A 245 -24.31 4.25 0.04
CA GLY A 245 -24.39 3.68 1.39
C GLY A 245 -24.53 4.74 2.48
N ILE A 246 -23.78 5.84 2.39
CA ILE A 246 -23.90 6.97 3.31
C ILE A 246 -25.28 7.61 3.20
N ALA A 247 -25.77 7.87 1.98
CA ALA A 247 -27.08 8.46 1.76
C ALA A 247 -28.20 7.58 2.36
N LEU A 248 -28.15 6.26 2.13
CA LEU A 248 -29.10 5.32 2.71
C LEU A 248 -29.07 5.33 4.25
N ALA A 249 -27.88 5.35 4.86
CA ALA A 249 -27.73 5.41 6.31
C ALA A 249 -28.33 6.70 6.91
N VAL A 250 -28.15 7.84 6.23
CA VAL A 250 -28.74 9.13 6.62
C VAL A 250 -30.27 9.06 6.54
N ILE A 251 -30.83 8.51 5.45
CA ILE A 251 -32.28 8.34 5.29
C ILE A 251 -32.84 7.47 6.41
N LEU A 252 -32.21 6.33 6.71
CA LEU A 252 -32.65 5.44 7.80
C LEU A 252 -32.59 6.13 9.17
N ALA A 253 -31.54 6.91 9.43
CA ALA A 253 -31.41 7.66 10.68
C ALA A 253 -32.52 8.73 10.82
N LEU A 254 -32.86 9.43 9.74
CA LEU A 254 -33.96 10.40 9.72
C LEU A 254 -35.31 9.71 9.94
N CYS A 255 -35.56 8.57 9.31
CA CYS A 255 -36.77 7.77 9.53
C CYS A 255 -36.89 7.31 10.99
N ALA A 256 -35.79 6.82 11.58
CA ALA A 256 -35.77 6.38 12.97
C ALA A 256 -36.02 7.56 13.94
N ALA A 257 -35.42 8.72 13.68
CA ALA A 257 -35.65 9.93 14.46
C ALA A 257 -37.11 10.42 14.35
N GLY A 258 -37.68 10.39 13.15
CA GLY A 258 -39.09 10.74 12.92
C GLY A 258 -40.05 9.78 13.61
N TYR A 259 -39.78 8.47 13.56
CA TYR A 259 -40.55 7.47 14.30
C TYR A 259 -40.49 7.72 15.81
N TRP A 260 -39.29 7.94 16.36
CA TRP A 260 -39.11 8.22 17.77
C TRP A 260 -39.84 9.50 18.21
N ALA A 261 -39.73 10.58 17.44
CA ALA A 261 -40.46 11.82 17.69
C ALA A 261 -41.98 11.61 17.67
N GLY A 262 -42.50 10.86 16.68
CA GLY A 262 -43.91 10.50 16.62
C GLY A 262 -44.36 9.71 17.85
N MET A 263 -43.54 8.77 18.31
CA MET A 263 -43.79 7.98 19.53
C MET A 263 -43.83 8.83 20.80
N VAL A 264 -42.97 9.85 20.91
CA VAL A 264 -42.95 10.78 22.05
C VAL A 264 -44.19 11.67 22.02
N VAL A 265 -44.59 12.17 20.85
CA VAL A 265 -45.80 12.99 20.68
C VAL A 265 -47.06 12.18 21.05
N THR A 266 -47.19 10.95 20.58
CA THR A 266 -48.34 10.10 20.94
C THR A 266 -48.36 9.78 22.43
N ALA A 267 -47.21 9.58 23.07
CA ALA A 267 -47.14 9.38 24.53
C ALA A 267 -47.52 10.64 25.33
N LEU A 268 -47.18 11.84 24.85
CA LEU A 268 -47.49 13.11 25.52
C LEU A 268 -48.96 13.55 25.34
N PHE A 269 -49.57 13.27 24.19
CA PHE A 269 -50.91 13.75 23.84
C PHE A 269 -52.00 12.67 23.83
N GLY A 270 -51.64 11.38 23.92
CA GLY A 270 -52.59 10.26 23.95
C GLY A 270 -53.05 9.84 25.36
N ALA A 271 -52.61 10.53 26.41
CA ALA A 271 -52.96 10.25 27.81
C ALA A 271 -54.05 11.17 28.39
N GLY A 272 -54.80 11.88 27.53
CA GLY A 272 -55.92 12.75 27.89
C GLY A 272 -57.28 12.11 27.65
#